data_AF-A0AAV0ITU7-F1
#
_entry.id   AF-A0AAV0ITU7-F1
#
_cell.length_a   1.000
_cell.length_b   1.000
_cell.length_c   1.000
_cell.angle_alpha   90.00
_cell.angle_beta   90.00
_cell.angle_gamma   90.00
#
_symmetry.space_group_name_H-M   'P 1'
#
loop_
_entity.id
_entity.type
_entity.pdbx_description
1 polymer ?
#
loop_
_entity_poly.entity_id
_entity_poly.type
_entity_poly.pdbx_seq_one_letter_code
_entity_poly.pdbx_strand_id
1 'polypeptide(L)'
;MADEKVKSEAMQIIGMFQVLPRLVVFDLDYTLWPFYCECRSKREMPSLYPHAKGILYALKDKGVDMAIASRSPTPDIATTFLDKLNIKSMFVAQEIFSSWTHKTEHFQKINSRTSVPFNSMLFFDDEDRNINTVAERNSWSFIHADTNMMVVV
;
A
#
# COMPACT_ATOMS: atom_id res chain seq x y z
N MET A 1 -15.90 -12.81 11.55
CA MET A 1 -16.16 -11.39 11.16
C MET A 1 -15.82 -11.23 9.68
N ALA A 2 -16.30 -10.19 8.99
CA ALA A 2 -16.05 -10.01 7.54
C ALA A 2 -14.55 -10.04 7.19
N ASP A 3 -13.72 -9.37 8.01
CA ASP A 3 -12.26 -9.33 7.84
C ASP A 3 -11.61 -10.72 7.83
N GLU A 4 -12.09 -11.67 8.64
CA GLU A 4 -11.55 -13.04 8.71
C GLU A 4 -11.84 -13.84 7.44
N LYS A 5 -13.01 -13.61 6.82
CA LYS A 5 -13.35 -14.24 5.54
C LYS A 5 -12.43 -13.71 4.44
N VAL A 6 -12.30 -12.39 4.34
CA VAL A 6 -11.41 -11.75 3.37
C VAL A 6 -9.96 -12.21 3.56
N LYS A 7 -9.48 -12.23 4.80
CA LYS A 7 -8.14 -12.71 5.13
C LYS A 7 -7.95 -14.16 4.67
N SER A 8 -8.92 -15.04 4.93
CA SER A 8 -8.85 -16.45 4.53
C SER A 8 -8.78 -16.61 3.00
N GLU A 9 -9.59 -15.85 2.26
CA GLU A 9 -9.57 -15.82 0.79
C GLU A 9 -8.24 -15.28 0.26
N ALA A 10 -7.74 -14.17 0.81
CA ALA A 10 -6.44 -13.62 0.47
C ALA A 10 -5.30 -14.60 0.76
N MET A 11 -5.34 -15.31 1.89
CA MET A 11 -4.35 -16.33 2.26
C MET A 11 -4.33 -17.51 1.27
N GLN A 12 -5.49 -17.92 0.76
CA GLN A 12 -5.60 -18.95 -0.27
C GLN A 12 -4.96 -18.48 -1.57
N ILE A 13 -5.32 -17.27 -2.03
CA ILE A 13 -4.77 -16.68 -3.27
C ILE A 13 -3.25 -16.53 -3.16
N ILE A 14 -2.75 -15.89 -2.11
CA ILE A 14 -1.30 -15.73 -1.87
C ILE A 14 -0.61 -17.10 -1.81
N GLY A 15 -1.26 -18.10 -1.22
CA GLY A 15 -0.74 -19.47 -1.14
C GLY A 15 -0.64 -20.22 -2.47
N MET A 16 -1.27 -19.73 -3.55
CA MET A 16 -1.18 -20.34 -4.88
C MET A 16 0.11 -19.97 -5.62
N PHE A 17 0.82 -18.93 -5.19
CA PHE A 17 2.03 -18.45 -5.84
C PHE A 17 3.28 -19.10 -5.23
N GLN A 18 4.19 -19.57 -6.09
CA GLN A 18 5.47 -20.14 -5.66
C GLN A 18 6.48 -19.08 -5.22
N VAL A 19 6.38 -17.87 -5.78
CA VAL A 19 7.27 -16.75 -5.49
C VAL A 19 6.41 -15.58 -5.05
N LEU A 20 6.68 -15.08 -3.85
CA LEU A 20 6.01 -13.90 -3.29
C LEU A 20 6.93 -12.68 -3.40
N PRO A 21 6.37 -11.47 -3.53
CA PRO A 21 7.15 -10.26 -3.40
C PRO A 21 7.77 -10.20 -2.00
N ARG A 22 8.97 -9.63 -1.91
CA ARG A 22 9.62 -9.37 -0.62
C ARG A 22 9.02 -8.16 0.08
N LEU A 23 8.42 -7.24 -0.68
CA LEU A 23 7.82 -6.02 -0.18
C LEU A 23 6.60 -5.65 -1.03
N VAL A 24 5.48 -5.33 -0.38
CA VAL A 24 4.32 -4.71 -1.03
C VAL A 24 4.23 -3.26 -0.61
N VAL A 25 4.23 -2.36 -1.57
CA VAL A 25 4.11 -0.92 -1.36
C VAL A 25 2.69 -0.48 -1.70
N PHE A 26 2.09 0.32 -0.83
CA PHE A 26 0.74 0.86 -1.01
C PHE A 26 0.76 2.38 -1.09
N ASP A 27 -0.04 2.96 -1.99
CA ASP A 27 -0.56 4.31 -1.77
C ASP A 27 -1.57 4.34 -0.59
N LEU A 28 -2.10 5.52 -0.27
CA LEU A 28 -3.09 5.74 0.77
C LEU A 28 -4.45 6.11 0.19
N ASP A 29 -4.52 7.27 -0.46
CA ASP A 29 -5.78 7.89 -0.87
C ASP A 29 -6.33 7.09 -2.05
N TYR A 30 -7.60 6.71 -2.00
CA TYR A 30 -8.25 5.81 -2.97
C TYR A 30 -7.65 4.40 -3.13
N THR A 31 -6.56 4.07 -2.41
CA THR A 31 -5.98 2.72 -2.35
C THR A 31 -6.37 1.97 -1.07
N LEU A 32 -6.07 2.53 0.11
CA LEU A 32 -6.45 1.91 1.39
C LEU A 32 -7.81 2.40 1.90
N TRP A 33 -8.16 3.65 1.59
CA TRP A 33 -9.42 4.27 1.99
C TRP A 33 -10.05 5.09 0.85
N PRO A 34 -11.38 5.29 0.81
CA PRO A 34 -12.08 5.89 -0.32
C PRO A 34 -12.17 7.43 -0.25
N PHE A 35 -11.08 8.11 0.07
CA PHE A 35 -11.05 9.58 0.17
C PHE A 35 -9.63 10.14 0.10
N TYR A 36 -9.50 11.43 -0.20
CA TYR A 36 -8.27 12.19 0.05
C TYR A 36 -8.18 12.59 1.52
N CYS A 37 -7.11 12.17 2.20
CA CYS A 37 -6.90 12.48 3.61
C CYS A 37 -6.67 13.98 3.86
N GLU A 38 -6.18 14.74 2.88
CA GLU A 38 -6.00 16.20 2.98
C GLU A 38 -7.32 16.98 3.18
N CYS A 39 -8.43 16.41 2.71
CA CYS A 39 -9.76 16.99 2.85
C CYS A 39 -10.44 16.65 4.19
N ARG A 40 -9.70 16.03 5.13
CA ARG A 40 -10.26 15.48 6.38
C ARG A 40 -9.65 16.11 7.62
N SER A 41 -10.30 15.91 8.75
CA SER A 41 -9.79 16.30 10.06
C SER A 41 -9.14 15.14 10.80
N LYS A 42 -8.04 15.39 11.51
CA LYS A 42 -7.45 14.45 12.49
C LYS A 42 -8.45 13.94 13.55
N ARG A 43 -9.55 14.65 13.79
CA ARG A 43 -10.58 14.24 14.76
C ARG A 43 -11.47 13.13 14.23
N GLU A 44 -11.63 13.01 12.90
CA GLU A 44 -12.48 12.00 12.27
C GLU A 44 -11.96 10.58 12.50
N MET A 45 -12.89 9.61 12.57
CA MET A 45 -12.55 8.20 12.54
C MET A 45 -12.55 7.74 11.08
N PRO A 46 -11.38 7.45 10.48
CA PRO A 46 -11.32 6.98 9.11
C PRO A 46 -11.86 5.54 8.98
N SER A 47 -12.20 5.15 7.76
CA SER A 47 -12.56 3.77 7.40
C SER A 47 -11.74 3.31 6.21
N LEU A 48 -11.29 2.06 6.25
CA LEU A 48 -10.66 1.39 5.10
C LEU A 48 -11.72 0.91 4.10
N TYR A 49 -11.28 0.56 2.89
CA TYR A 49 -12.08 -0.33 2.05
C TYR A 49 -12.38 -1.64 2.80
N PRO A 50 -13.57 -2.25 2.60
CA PRO A 50 -14.00 -3.44 3.33
C PRO A 50 -12.99 -4.61 3.29
N HIS A 51 -12.23 -4.74 2.21
CA HIS A 51 -11.29 -5.84 2.02
C HIS A 51 -9.86 -5.52 2.47
N ALA A 52 -9.49 -4.25 2.57
CA ALA A 52 -8.09 -3.85 2.74
C ALA A 52 -7.47 -4.43 4.02
N LYS A 53 -8.19 -4.37 5.14
CA LYS A 53 -7.69 -4.86 6.43
C LYS A 53 -7.41 -6.37 6.41
N GLY A 54 -8.31 -7.17 5.83
CA GLY A 54 -8.12 -8.62 5.68
C GLY A 54 -6.89 -8.96 4.83
N ILE A 55 -6.66 -8.21 3.74
CA ILE A 55 -5.50 -8.40 2.86
C ILE A 55 -4.19 -8.03 3.56
N LEU A 56 -4.14 -6.90 4.27
CA LEU A 56 -2.95 -6.49 5.04
C LEU A 56 -2.55 -7.55 6.08
N TYR A 57 -3.53 -8.15 6.77
CA TYR A 57 -3.26 -9.25 7.69
C TYR A 57 -2.80 -10.52 6.99
N ALA A 58 -3.34 -10.86 5.81
CA ALA A 58 -2.89 -12.02 5.05
C ALA A 58 -1.43 -11.87 4.61
N LEU A 59 -1.05 -10.70 4.11
CA LEU A 59 0.34 -10.38 3.74
C LEU A 59 1.28 -10.49 4.95
N LYS A 60 0.88 -9.88 6.08
CA LYS A 60 1.64 -9.95 7.34
C LYS A 60 1.84 -11.39 7.81
N ASP A 61 0.80 -12.21 7.82
CA ASP A 61 0.86 -13.60 8.27
C ASP A 61 1.68 -14.49 7.33
N LYS A 62 1.79 -14.11 6.04
CA LYS A 62 2.69 -14.74 5.07
C LYS A 62 4.13 -14.25 5.15
N GLY A 63 4.43 -13.30 6.04
CA GLY A 63 5.77 -12.74 6.20
C GLY A 63 6.18 -11.83 5.04
N VAL A 64 5.22 -11.24 4.34
CA VAL A 64 5.48 -10.24 3.30
C VAL A 64 5.55 -8.87 3.95
N ASP A 65 6.69 -8.19 3.83
CA ASP A 65 6.85 -6.84 4.34
C ASP A 65 5.94 -5.87 3.57
N MET A 66 5.51 -4.79 4.24
CA MET A 66 4.66 -3.77 3.63
C MET A 66 5.23 -2.37 3.85
N ALA A 67 5.05 -1.47 2.89
CA ALA A 67 5.43 -0.07 3.00
C ALA A 67 4.37 0.87 2.43
N ILE A 68 4.45 2.16 2.79
CA ILE A 68 3.59 3.22 2.27
C ILE A 68 4.42 4.17 1.40
N ALA A 69 3.88 4.52 0.23
CA ALA A 69 4.39 5.58 -0.62
C ALA A 69 3.22 6.49 -1.03
N SER A 70 3.03 7.61 -0.34
CA SER A 70 1.93 8.57 -0.59
C SER A 70 2.43 9.98 -0.81
N ARG A 71 1.78 10.69 -1.75
CA ARG A 71 2.06 12.09 -2.07
C ARG A 71 1.24 13.09 -1.28
N SER A 72 0.43 12.63 -0.32
CA SER A 72 -0.41 13.52 0.48
C SER A 72 0.41 14.67 1.09
N PRO A 73 -0.05 15.93 0.97
CA PRO A 73 0.60 17.07 1.60
C PRO A 73 0.36 17.12 3.12
N THR A 74 -0.42 16.19 3.66
CA THR A 74 -0.85 16.16 5.07
C THR A 74 -0.35 14.90 5.78
N PRO A 75 0.98 14.72 5.92
CA PRO A 75 1.55 13.50 6.50
C PRO A 75 1.10 13.25 7.95
N ASP A 76 0.81 14.33 8.68
CA ASP A 76 0.33 14.30 10.04
C ASP A 76 -1.12 13.76 10.15
N ILE A 77 -1.98 14.07 9.18
CA ILE A 77 -3.34 13.51 9.09
C ILE A 77 -3.29 12.04 8.71
N ALA A 78 -2.56 11.71 7.64
CA ALA A 78 -2.38 10.34 7.17
C ALA A 78 -1.83 9.42 8.28
N THR A 79 -0.78 9.88 8.99
CA THR A 79 -0.19 9.13 10.11
C THR A 79 -1.20 8.90 11.24
N THR A 80 -1.98 9.93 11.58
CA THR A 80 -3.04 9.81 12.60
C THR A 80 -4.10 8.78 12.20
N PHE A 81 -4.44 8.69 10.92
CA PHE A 81 -5.40 7.71 10.42
C PHE A 81 -4.87 6.29 10.47
N LEU A 82 -3.61 6.06 10.07
CA LEU A 82 -2.95 4.77 10.21
C LEU A 82 -2.92 4.27 11.67
N ASP A 83 -2.68 5.18 12.61
CA ASP A 83 -2.73 4.91 14.06
C ASP A 83 -4.14 4.52 14.50
N LYS A 84 -5.17 5.32 14.18
CA LYS A 84 -6.57 5.04 14.55
C LYS A 84 -7.09 3.73 13.98
N LEU A 85 -6.63 3.36 12.79
CA LEU A 85 -6.99 2.10 12.12
C LEU A 85 -6.22 0.90 12.66
N ASN A 86 -5.23 1.10 13.54
CA ASN A 86 -4.33 0.09 14.09
C ASN A 86 -3.56 -0.69 13.01
N ILE A 87 -3.22 -0.05 11.89
CA ILE A 87 -2.45 -0.66 10.80
C ILE A 87 -1.05 -0.09 10.66
N LYS A 88 -0.74 1.02 11.33
CA LYS A 88 0.57 1.70 11.23
C LYS A 88 1.76 0.76 11.48
N SER A 89 1.66 -0.12 12.48
CA SER A 89 2.73 -1.05 12.85
C SER A 89 2.93 -2.21 11.87
N MET A 90 2.04 -2.37 10.88
CA MET A 90 2.19 -3.35 9.81
C MET A 90 3.18 -2.90 8.72
N PHE A 91 3.51 -1.61 8.66
CA PHE A 91 4.35 -1.05 7.60
C PHE A 91 5.79 -0.82 8.10
N VAL A 92 6.75 -1.48 7.45
CA VAL A 92 8.19 -1.38 7.79
C VAL A 92 8.81 -0.05 7.35
N ALA A 93 8.20 0.64 6.38
CA ALA A 93 8.57 1.97 5.91
C ALA A 93 7.32 2.79 5.55
N GLN A 94 7.34 4.10 5.81
CA GLN A 94 6.21 4.99 5.59
C GLN A 94 6.73 6.30 5.00
N GLU A 95 6.68 6.42 3.68
CA GLU A 95 7.07 7.62 2.96
C GLU A 95 5.80 8.38 2.57
N ILE A 96 5.50 9.45 3.32
CA ILE A 96 4.31 10.29 3.13
C ILE A 96 4.78 11.73 3.02
N PHE A 97 4.85 12.26 1.80
CA PHE A 97 5.23 13.64 1.52
C PHE A 97 4.91 13.99 0.07
N SER A 98 4.61 15.27 -0.18
CA SER A 98 4.44 15.76 -1.55
C SER A 98 5.77 15.76 -2.29
N SER A 99 5.74 15.30 -3.55
CA SER A 99 6.90 15.33 -4.44
C SER A 99 6.47 15.79 -5.83
N TRP A 100 7.36 16.54 -6.49
CA TRP A 100 7.22 16.88 -7.91
C TRP A 100 7.51 15.68 -8.83
N THR A 101 8.15 14.65 -8.29
CA THR A 101 8.43 13.39 -8.98
C THR A 101 7.28 12.39 -8.73
N HIS A 102 7.03 11.52 -9.70
CA HIS A 102 6.05 10.42 -9.57
C HIS A 102 6.59 9.31 -8.66
N LYS A 103 6.57 9.54 -7.34
CA LYS A 103 6.95 8.61 -6.26
C LYS A 103 8.37 8.02 -6.32
N THR A 104 9.21 8.46 -7.26
CA THR A 104 10.60 7.99 -7.38
C THR A 104 11.38 8.23 -6.10
N GLU A 105 11.21 9.40 -5.48
CA GLU A 105 11.88 9.73 -4.21
C GLU A 105 11.40 8.83 -3.06
N HIS A 106 10.10 8.54 -2.98
CA HIS A 106 9.52 7.63 -1.99
C HIS A 106 10.15 6.24 -2.11
N PHE A 107 10.22 5.70 -3.33
CA PHE A 107 10.80 4.38 -3.57
C PHE A 107 12.31 4.33 -3.27
N GLN A 108 13.05 5.40 -3.55
CA GLN A 108 14.46 5.48 -3.17
C GLN A 108 14.65 5.44 -1.64
N LYS A 109 13.82 6.16 -0.88
CA LYS A 109 13.85 6.11 0.59
C LYS A 109 13.41 4.75 1.14
N ILE A 110 12.34 4.15 0.60
CA ILE A 110 11.89 2.80 0.95
C ILE A 110 12.99 1.77 0.70
N ASN A 111 13.65 1.82 -0.46
CA ASN A 111 14.74 0.91 -0.80
C ASN A 111 15.95 1.12 0.12
N SER A 112 16.32 2.37 0.41
CA SER A 112 17.42 2.68 1.34
C SER A 112 17.15 2.13 2.75
N ARG A 113 15.89 2.13 3.18
CA ARG A 113 15.46 1.65 4.50
C ARG A 113 15.32 0.13 4.57
N THR A 114 14.80 -0.50 3.52
CA THR A 114 14.48 -1.94 3.52
C THR A 114 15.55 -2.81 2.87
N SER A 115 16.42 -2.21 2.05
CA SER A 115 17.37 -2.92 1.17
C SER A 115 16.73 -3.93 0.22
N VAL A 116 15.40 -3.88 0.02
CA VAL A 116 14.69 -4.77 -0.89
C VAL A 116 14.90 -4.28 -2.33
N PRO A 117 15.40 -5.12 -3.27
CA PRO A 117 15.54 -4.73 -4.67
C PRO A 117 14.18 -4.38 -5.30
N PHE A 118 14.16 -3.39 -6.19
CA PHE A 118 12.92 -2.94 -6.85
C PHE A 118 12.17 -4.06 -7.59
N ASN A 119 12.89 -4.97 -8.25
CA ASN A 119 12.32 -6.14 -8.93
C ASN A 119 11.68 -7.18 -8.00
N SER A 120 11.84 -7.01 -6.68
CA SER A 120 11.25 -7.85 -5.63
C SER A 120 10.12 -7.13 -4.90
N MET A 121 9.72 -5.94 -5.38
CA MET A 121 8.61 -5.16 -4.85
C MET A 121 7.37 -5.28 -5.73
N LEU A 122 6.20 -5.24 -5.10
CA LEU A 122 4.92 -5.04 -5.76
C LEU A 122 4.32 -3.71 -5.31
N PHE A 123 3.68 -2.96 -6.20
CA PHE A 123 3.13 -1.64 -5.88
C PHE A 123 1.66 -1.52 -6.31
N PHE A 124 0.84 -1.00 -5.39
CA PHE A 124 -0.58 -0.69 -5.59
C PHE A 124 -0.82 0.82 -5.46
N ASP A 125 -1.41 1.41 -6.50
CA ASP A 125 -1.74 2.82 -6.64
C ASP A 125 -2.97 2.94 -7.55
N ASP A 126 -3.88 3.87 -7.25
CA ASP A 126 -5.05 4.16 -8.10
C ASP A 126 -4.69 5.08 -9.27
N GLU A 127 -3.60 5.85 -9.20
CA GLU A 127 -3.17 6.74 -10.27
C GLU A 127 -2.28 6.03 -11.32
N ASP A 128 -2.86 5.75 -12.49
CA ASP A 128 -2.16 5.16 -13.66
C ASP A 128 -0.84 5.88 -14.06
N ARG A 129 -0.74 7.18 -13.79
CA ARG A 129 0.47 7.97 -14.12
C ARG A 129 1.68 7.59 -13.27
N ASN A 130 1.46 7.15 -12.03
CA ASN A 130 2.53 6.68 -11.15
C ASN A 130 3.05 5.32 -11.63
N ILE A 131 2.17 4.49 -12.19
CA ILE A 131 2.52 3.17 -12.73
C ILE A 131 3.38 3.30 -14.00
N ASN A 132 2.94 4.08 -14.99
CA ASN A 132 3.66 4.23 -16.26
C ASN A 132 5.05 4.86 -16.08
N THR A 133 5.17 5.87 -15.21
CA THR A 133 6.45 6.57 -15.00
C THR A 133 7.49 5.69 -14.28
N VAL A 134 7.04 4.75 -13.43
CA VAL A 134 7.93 3.85 -12.69
C VAL A 134 8.24 2.59 -13.52
N ALA A 135 7.30 2.10 -14.33
CA ALA A 135 7.47 0.95 -15.24
C ALA A 135 8.56 1.16 -16.28
N GLU A 136 8.57 2.32 -16.94
CA GLU A 136 9.53 2.63 -18.01
C GLU A 136 10.98 2.75 -17.52
N ARG A 137 11.20 2.90 -16.21
CA ARG A 137 12.53 3.21 -15.67
C ARG A 137 13.27 2.05 -15.03
N ASN A 138 12.63 1.01 -14.47
CA ASN A 138 13.38 -0.08 -13.79
C ASN A 138 12.78 -1.51 -13.78
N SER A 139 11.98 -1.93 -14.78
CA SER A 139 11.51 -3.33 -14.90
C SER A 139 10.75 -3.85 -13.65
N TRP A 140 9.56 -3.30 -13.40
CA TRP A 140 8.69 -3.64 -12.27
C TRP A 140 7.50 -4.50 -12.69
N SER A 141 6.88 -5.20 -11.75
CA SER A 141 5.55 -5.81 -11.90
C SER A 141 4.52 -4.96 -11.14
N PHE A 142 3.45 -4.51 -11.82
CA PHE A 142 2.38 -3.69 -11.23
C PHE A 142 1.03 -4.34 -11.40
N ILE A 143 0.12 -4.05 -10.46
CA ILE A 143 -1.28 -4.45 -10.54
C ILE A 143 -2.15 -3.22 -10.30
N HIS A 144 -3.09 -2.97 -11.21
CA HIS A 144 -4.05 -1.89 -11.13
C HIS A 144 -5.10 -2.24 -10.06
N ALA A 145 -5.29 -1.36 -9.07
CA ALA A 145 -6.35 -1.50 -8.08
C ALA A 145 -7.63 -0.85 -8.65
N ASP A 146 -8.41 -1.60 -9.41
CA ASP A 146 -9.74 -1.13 -9.81
C ASP A 146 -10.59 -0.86 -8.55
N THR A 147 -11.34 0.24 -8.57
CA THR A 147 -12.15 0.80 -7.45
C THR A 147 -13.18 -0.15 -6.81
N ASN A 148 -13.25 -1.42 -7.24
CA ASN A 148 -14.07 -2.46 -6.65
C ASN A 148 -13.33 -3.75 -6.25
N MET A 149 -12.03 -3.89 -6.51
CA MET A 149 -11.28 -5.07 -6.08
C MET A 149 -9.78 -4.80 -6.15
N MET A 150 -9.11 -4.84 -4.99
CA MET A 150 -7.67 -4.97 -4.93
C MET A 150 -7.34 -6.42 -5.36
N VAL A 151 -7.14 -6.62 -6.67
CA VAL A 151 -6.76 -7.93 -7.21
C VAL A 151 -5.29 -8.15 -6.88
N VAL A 152 -4.98 -9.23 -6.16
CA VAL A 152 -3.61 -9.72 -6.02
C VAL A 152 -3.42 -10.75 -7.14
N VAL A 153 -2.85 -10.31 -8.27
CA VAL A 153 -2.39 -11.16 -9.38
C VAL A 153 -0.91 -11.48 -9.22
#